data_AF-S9RYD5-F1
#
_entry.id   AF-S9RYD5-F1
#
_cell.length_a   1.000
_cell.length_b   1.000
_cell.length_c   1.000
_cell.angle_alpha   90.00
_cell.angle_beta   90.00
_cell.angle_gamma   90.00
#
_symmetry.space_group_name_H-M   'P 1'
#
loop_
_entity.id
_entity.type
_entity.pdbx_description
1 polymer ?
#
loop_
_entity_poly.entity_id
_entity_poly.type
_entity_poly.pdbx_seq_one_letter_code
_entity_poly.pdbx_strand_id
1 'polypeptide(L)'
;MLEPGPMQARRSPQDALAFLDIASYFESVIVHELSHAIFDATPCPFDSCIAANEYVAYTVQIMSLTPEQRAEFVERSGVDGKVSRDELSAIILFMAPTLFARKAWAHLSQRDDQCGYLRKILNGTILFDFERF
;
A
#
# COMPACT_ATOMS: atom_id res chain seq x y z
N MET A 1 21.70 3.84 1.94
CA MET A 1 21.09 4.69 0.90
C MET A 1 20.36 3.76 -0.05
N LEU A 2 19.07 3.99 -0.31
CA LEU A 2 18.37 3.25 -1.36
C LEU A 2 18.95 3.74 -2.69
N GLU A 3 19.72 2.90 -3.37
CA GLU A 3 20.31 3.20 -4.67
C GLU A 3 19.50 2.47 -5.76
N PRO A 4 19.18 3.12 -6.90
CA PRO A 4 18.33 2.52 -7.92
C PRO A 4 18.86 1.18 -8.49
N GLY A 5 20.18 1.06 -8.67
CA GLY A 5 20.82 -0.13 -9.25
C GLY A 5 20.65 -1.41 -8.42
N PRO A 6 21.04 -1.42 -7.13
CA PRO A 6 20.78 -2.55 -6.24
C PRO A 6 19.30 -2.92 -6.07
N MET A 7 18.41 -1.93 -6.13
CA MET A 7 16.97 -2.16 -6.04
C MET A 7 16.44 -2.88 -7.30
N GLN A 8 16.92 -2.51 -8.49
CA GLN A 8 16.60 -3.21 -9.73
C GLN A 8 17.01 -4.69 -9.68
N ALA A 9 18.18 -5.00 -9.15
CA ALA A 9 18.69 -6.38 -9.08
C ALA A 9 17.86 -7.29 -8.14
N ARG A 10 17.07 -6.70 -7.23
CA ARG A 10 16.23 -7.42 -6.26
C ARG A 10 14.74 -7.38 -6.61
N ARG A 11 14.35 -6.63 -7.65
CA ARG A 11 12.96 -6.49 -8.08
C ARG A 11 12.48 -7.79 -8.72
N SER A 12 11.35 -8.30 -8.24
CA SER A 12 10.71 -9.45 -8.86
C SER A 12 9.88 -8.99 -10.07
N PRO A 13 9.90 -9.72 -11.20
CA PRO A 13 8.94 -9.50 -12.28
C PRO A 13 7.48 -9.68 -11.84
N GLN A 14 7.23 -10.34 -10.70
CA GLN A 14 5.89 -10.53 -10.14
C GLN A 14 5.48 -9.43 -9.14
N ASP A 15 6.31 -8.41 -8.90
CA ASP A 15 5.96 -7.30 -8.01
C ASP A 15 4.78 -6.48 -8.58
N ALA A 16 3.97 -5.88 -7.69
CA ALA A 16 2.73 -5.21 -8.09
C ALA A 16 2.96 -4.02 -9.03
N LEU A 17 4.14 -3.40 -8.92
CA LEU A 17 4.58 -2.25 -9.69
C LEU A 17 5.68 -2.62 -10.70
N ALA A 18 5.88 -3.91 -11.01
CA ALA A 18 6.97 -4.39 -11.88
C ALA A 18 6.94 -3.83 -13.32
N PHE A 19 5.81 -3.28 -13.76
CA PHE A 19 5.65 -2.66 -15.08
C PHE A 19 6.27 -1.26 -15.20
N LEU A 20 6.52 -0.57 -14.09
CA LEU A 20 7.14 0.76 -14.09
C LEU A 20 8.59 0.70 -14.58
N ASP A 21 9.05 1.76 -15.24
CA ASP A 21 10.49 1.98 -15.40
C ASP A 21 11.19 2.15 -14.04
N ILE A 22 12.51 2.01 -14.01
CA ILE A 22 13.28 1.96 -12.76
C ILE A 22 13.22 3.28 -12.00
N ALA A 23 13.19 4.42 -12.70
CA ALA A 23 13.14 5.73 -12.06
C ALA A 23 11.78 5.94 -11.39
N SER A 24 10.69 5.72 -12.14
CA SER A 24 9.32 5.79 -11.61
C SER A 24 9.09 4.81 -10.46
N TYR A 25 9.62 3.58 -10.56
CA TYR A 25 9.55 2.60 -9.49
C TYR A 25 10.29 3.08 -8.23
N PHE A 26 11.51 3.59 -8.37
CA PHE A 26 12.30 4.12 -7.26
C PHE A 26 11.65 5.32 -6.58
N GLU A 27 11.13 6.27 -7.35
CA GLU A 27 10.39 7.42 -6.82
C GLU A 27 9.15 6.97 -6.04
N SER A 28 8.40 5.98 -6.56
CA SER A 28 7.26 5.41 -5.84
C SER A 28 7.66 4.74 -4.53
N VAL A 29 8.81 4.05 -4.49
CA VAL A 29 9.33 3.42 -3.27
C VAL A 29 9.73 4.49 -2.26
N ILE A 30 10.32 5.61 -2.66
CA ILE A 30 10.60 6.72 -1.73
C ILE A 30 9.30 7.21 -1.07
N VAL A 31 8.22 7.35 -1.84
CA VAL A 31 6.91 7.75 -1.30
C VAL A 31 6.36 6.71 -0.33
N HIS A 32 6.53 5.41 -0.62
CA HIS A 32 6.18 4.32 0.29
C HIS A 32 6.90 4.46 1.63
N GLU A 33 8.23 4.56 1.61
CA GLU A 33 9.05 4.64 2.82
C GLU A 33 8.77 5.92 3.62
N LEU A 34 8.54 7.05 2.95
CA LEU A 34 8.16 8.30 3.61
C LEU A 34 6.79 8.19 4.30
N SER A 35 5.88 7.38 3.75
CA SER A 35 4.56 7.17 4.34
C SER A 35 4.63 6.46 5.68
N HIS A 36 5.61 5.57 5.89
CA HIS A 36 5.85 4.99 7.22
C HIS A 36 6.24 6.04 8.25
N ALA A 37 7.05 7.04 7.88
CA ALA A 37 7.41 8.13 8.78
C ALA A 37 6.20 9.01 9.15
N ILE A 38 5.23 9.15 8.24
CA ILE A 38 3.96 9.84 8.53
C ILE A 38 3.10 9.00 9.50
N PHE A 39 3.10 7.68 9.33
CA PHE A 39 2.33 6.76 10.17
C PHE A 39 2.93 6.56 11.57
N ASP A 40 4.21 6.84 11.78
CA ASP A 40 4.90 6.63 13.07
C ASP A 40 4.21 7.33 14.26
N ALA A 41 3.54 8.47 14.00
CA ALA A 41 2.78 9.21 15.01
C ALA A 41 1.33 8.70 15.23
N THR A 42 0.89 7.70 14.47
CA THR A 42 -0.49 7.18 14.54
C THR A 42 -0.66 6.30 15.79
N PRO A 43 -1.69 6.57 16.63
CA PRO A 43 -2.00 5.72 17.76
C PRO A 43 -2.34 4.29 17.31
N CYS A 44 -1.61 3.30 17.83
CA CYS A 44 -1.88 1.88 17.64
C CYS A 44 -2.36 1.26 18.96
N PRO A 45 -3.58 0.72 19.04
CA PRO A 45 -4.09 0.09 20.26
C PRO A 45 -3.58 -1.34 20.48
N PHE A 46 -2.79 -1.89 19.55
CA PHE A 46 -2.25 -3.25 19.59
C PHE A 46 -0.72 -3.24 19.69
N ASP A 47 -0.10 -4.40 19.89
CA ASP A 47 1.36 -4.57 19.82
C ASP A 47 1.96 -4.12 18.47
N SER A 48 1.18 -4.22 17.40
CA SER A 48 1.57 -3.78 16.06
C SER A 48 0.36 -3.44 15.20
N CYS A 49 0.45 -2.33 14.45
CA CYS A 49 -0.53 -1.93 13.45
C CYS A 49 0.06 -2.01 12.03
N ILE A 50 0.79 -3.09 11.76
CA ILE A 50 1.54 -3.24 10.52
C ILE A 50 0.65 -3.26 9.28
N ALA A 51 -0.54 -3.86 9.35
CA ALA A 51 -1.45 -3.87 8.21
C ALA A 51 -1.96 -2.46 7.90
N ALA A 52 -2.27 -1.66 8.93
CA ALA A 52 -2.66 -0.26 8.75
C ALA A 52 -1.50 0.60 8.22
N ASN A 53 -0.29 0.41 8.73
CA ASN A 53 0.92 1.11 8.27
C ASN A 53 1.19 0.85 6.78
N GLU A 54 1.20 -0.42 6.39
CA GLU A 54 1.43 -0.85 5.01
C GLU A 54 0.28 -0.46 4.08
N TYR A 55 -0.96 -0.49 4.57
CA TYR A 55 -2.10 0.00 3.79
C TYR A 55 -1.89 1.46 3.40
N VAL A 56 -1.48 2.31 4.35
CA VAL A 56 -1.17 3.73 4.06
C VAL A 56 0.00 3.82 3.08
N ALA A 57 1.10 3.09 3.32
CA ALA A 57 2.28 3.14 2.47
C ALA A 57 2.00 2.74 1.01
N TYR A 58 1.36 1.59 0.77
CA TYR A 58 1.01 1.15 -0.57
C TYR A 58 0.01 2.08 -1.26
N THR A 59 -1.01 2.55 -0.54
CA THR A 59 -2.03 3.40 -1.17
C THR A 59 -1.48 4.77 -1.55
N VAL A 60 -0.61 5.36 -0.73
CA VAL A 60 0.05 6.64 -1.03
C VAL A 60 1.09 6.46 -2.14
N GLN A 61 1.85 5.35 -2.15
CA GLN A 61 2.74 4.99 -3.25
C GLN A 61 2.00 4.89 -4.60
N ILE A 62 0.83 4.27 -4.63
CA ILE A 62 0.05 4.13 -5.87
C ILE A 62 -0.63 5.46 -6.23
N MET A 63 -0.99 6.27 -5.23
CA MET A 63 -1.54 7.61 -5.42
C MET A 63 -0.52 8.59 -6.02
N SER A 64 0.79 8.39 -5.82
CA SER A 64 1.84 9.24 -6.39
C SER A 64 2.15 8.94 -7.85
N LEU A 65 1.66 7.84 -8.40
CA LEU A 65 1.85 7.49 -9.81
C LEU A 65 1.10 8.45 -10.74
N THR A 66 1.58 8.58 -11.98
CA THR A 66 0.83 9.32 -13.02
C THR A 66 -0.53 8.65 -13.27
N PRO A 67 -1.52 9.39 -13.82
CA PRO A 67 -2.81 8.79 -14.16
C PRO A 67 -2.70 7.55 -15.05
N GLU A 68 -1.78 7.55 -16.02
CA GLU A 68 -1.53 6.45 -16.96
C GLU A 68 -0.95 5.23 -16.23
N GLN A 69 0.08 5.44 -15.42
CA GLN A 69 0.70 4.37 -14.61
C GLN A 69 -0.30 3.76 -13.63
N ARG A 70 -1.18 4.58 -13.05
CA ARG A 70 -2.21 4.12 -12.12
C ARG A 70 -3.32 3.35 -12.83
N ALA A 71 -3.71 3.77 -14.03
CA ALA A 71 -4.64 3.02 -14.87
C ALA A 71 -4.06 1.64 -15.23
N GLU A 72 -2.79 1.59 -15.62
CA GLU A 72 -2.09 0.34 -15.89
C GLU A 72 -1.99 -0.57 -14.64
N PHE A 73 -1.72 0.02 -13.45
CA PHE A 73 -1.77 -0.73 -12.19
C PHE A 73 -3.14 -1.39 -11.97
N VAL A 74 -4.23 -0.64 -12.20
CA VAL A 74 -5.60 -1.15 -12.03
C VAL A 74 -5.90 -2.27 -13.02
N GLU A 75 -5.54 -2.10 -14.31
CA GLU A 75 -5.71 -3.12 -15.34
C GLU A 75 -4.96 -4.42 -14.99
N ARG A 76 -3.73 -4.30 -14.47
CA ARG A 76 -2.89 -5.44 -14.08
C ARG A 76 -3.23 -6.02 -12.70
N SER A 77 -4.11 -5.39 -11.94
CA SER A 77 -4.36 -5.77 -10.53
C SER A 77 -5.01 -7.16 -10.43
N GLY A 78 -5.89 -7.51 -11.37
CA GLY A 78 -6.71 -8.72 -11.29
C GLY A 78 -7.63 -8.75 -10.07
N VAL A 79 -7.93 -7.59 -9.48
CA VAL A 79 -8.86 -7.45 -8.36
C VAL A 79 -10.22 -7.00 -8.90
N ASP A 80 -11.13 -7.95 -9.00
CA ASP A 80 -12.50 -7.69 -9.44
C ASP A 80 -13.44 -7.52 -8.24
N GLY A 81 -14.40 -6.59 -8.37
CA GLY A 81 -15.47 -6.40 -7.39
C GLY A 81 -15.08 -5.58 -6.15
N LYS A 82 -15.96 -5.63 -5.15
CA LYS A 82 -15.81 -4.86 -3.91
C LYS A 82 -14.80 -5.55 -3.00
N VAL A 83 -13.79 -4.79 -2.54
CA VAL A 83 -12.82 -5.29 -1.56
C VAL A 83 -13.31 -4.92 -0.17
N SER A 84 -13.51 -5.93 0.67
CA SER A 84 -13.85 -5.71 2.08
C SER A 84 -12.61 -5.40 2.92
N ARG A 85 -12.80 -4.72 4.05
CA ARG A 85 -11.69 -4.40 4.97
C ARG A 85 -10.99 -5.66 5.47
N ASP A 86 -11.74 -6.73 5.73
CA ASP A 86 -11.21 -7.95 6.36
C ASP A 86 -10.31 -8.78 5.42
N GLU A 87 -10.31 -8.45 4.12
CA GLU A 87 -9.36 -9.00 3.16
C GLU A 87 -7.97 -8.35 3.24
N LEU A 88 -7.82 -7.30 4.04
CA LEU A 88 -6.58 -6.56 4.26
C LEU A 88 -6.11 -6.85 5.69
N SER A 89 -5.10 -7.71 5.82
CA SER A 89 -4.55 -8.13 7.10
C SER A 89 -3.05 -8.39 7.00
N ALA A 90 -2.38 -8.44 8.16
CA ALA A 90 -0.96 -8.78 8.26
C ALA A 90 -0.66 -10.16 7.65
N ILE A 91 -1.59 -11.12 7.73
CA ILE A 91 -1.42 -12.45 7.12
C ILE A 91 -1.28 -12.33 5.60
N ILE A 92 -2.17 -11.57 4.95
CA ILE A 92 -2.12 -11.37 3.49
C ILE A 92 -0.88 -10.58 3.10
N LEU A 93 -0.52 -9.54 3.87
CA LEU A 93 0.71 -8.78 3.69
C LEU A 93 1.95 -9.68 3.64
N PHE A 94 2.13 -10.57 4.61
CA PHE A 94 3.32 -11.42 4.68
C PHE A 94 3.31 -12.58 3.69
N MET A 95 2.14 -13.14 3.38
CA MET A 95 2.02 -14.30 2.47
C MET A 95 2.01 -13.89 1.00
N ALA A 96 1.42 -12.73 0.69
CA ALA A 96 1.17 -12.27 -0.67
C ALA A 96 1.21 -10.73 -0.74
N PRO A 97 2.39 -10.10 -0.54
CA PRO A 97 2.52 -8.63 -0.49
C PRO A 97 2.04 -7.96 -1.80
N THR A 98 2.31 -8.58 -2.94
CA THR A 98 1.79 -8.13 -4.25
C THR A 98 0.26 -8.06 -4.27
N LEU A 99 -0.42 -9.06 -3.71
CA LEU A 99 -1.89 -9.07 -3.62
C LEU A 99 -2.39 -8.04 -2.62
N PHE A 100 -1.71 -7.90 -1.48
CA PHE A 100 -2.03 -6.88 -0.47
C PHE A 100 -2.03 -5.48 -1.09
N ALA A 101 -0.98 -5.10 -1.82
CA ALA A 101 -0.87 -3.79 -2.47
C ALA A 101 -2.03 -3.53 -3.46
N ARG A 102 -2.36 -4.52 -4.28
CA ARG A 102 -3.46 -4.45 -5.26
C ARG A 102 -4.82 -4.28 -4.56
N LYS A 103 -5.08 -5.07 -3.52
CA LYS A 103 -6.31 -4.98 -2.73
C LYS A 103 -6.40 -3.66 -1.96
N ALA A 104 -5.29 -3.17 -1.41
CA ALA A 104 -5.25 -1.91 -0.66
C ALA A 104 -5.67 -0.74 -1.55
N TRP A 105 -5.13 -0.66 -2.76
CA TRP A 105 -5.53 0.35 -3.74
C TRP A 105 -6.98 0.19 -4.19
N ALA A 106 -7.41 -1.01 -4.56
CA ALA A 106 -8.80 -1.26 -4.96
C ALA A 106 -9.79 -0.89 -3.84
N HIS A 107 -9.46 -1.20 -2.58
CA HIS A 107 -10.27 -0.85 -1.44
C HIS A 107 -10.35 0.67 -1.19
N LEU A 108 -9.23 1.39 -1.34
CA LEU A 108 -9.21 2.86 -1.20
C LEU A 108 -9.93 3.55 -2.36
N SER A 109 -9.73 3.08 -3.60
CA SER A 109 -10.31 3.70 -4.79
C SER A 109 -11.84 3.60 -4.83
N GLN A 110 -12.41 2.65 -4.10
CA GLN A 110 -13.85 2.49 -3.87
C GLN A 110 -14.44 3.49 -2.84
N ARG A 111 -13.65 4.42 -2.29
CA ARG A 111 -14.10 5.45 -1.35
C ARG A 111 -14.39 6.76 -2.06
N ASP A 112 -15.52 7.39 -1.73
CA ASP A 112 -15.87 8.73 -2.22
C ASP A 112 -14.84 9.78 -1.79
N ASP A 113 -14.34 9.67 -0.54
CA ASP A 113 -13.31 10.54 0.03
C ASP A 113 -12.09 9.71 0.47
N GLN A 114 -11.14 9.52 -0.46
CA GLN A 114 -9.92 8.75 -0.25
C GLN A 114 -9.03 9.39 0.83
N CYS A 115 -8.79 10.70 0.75
CA CYS A 115 -7.94 11.42 1.70
C CYS A 115 -8.57 11.47 3.10
N GLY A 116 -9.88 11.67 3.20
CA GLY A 116 -10.60 11.59 4.47
C GLY A 116 -10.57 10.18 5.06
N TYR A 117 -10.62 9.14 4.22
CA TYR A 117 -10.43 7.76 4.67
C TYR A 117 -9.03 7.53 5.26
N LEU A 118 -7.98 7.98 4.56
CA LEU A 118 -6.60 7.91 5.06
C LEU A 118 -6.42 8.69 6.36
N ARG A 119 -7.02 9.89 6.50
CA ARG A 119 -6.97 10.66 7.74
C ARG A 119 -7.61 9.93 8.93
N LYS A 120 -8.68 9.16 8.69
CA LYS A 120 -9.31 8.32 9.72
C LYS A 120 -8.44 7.12 10.13
N ILE A 121 -7.54 6.66 9.27
CA ILE A 121 -6.55 5.65 9.65
C ILE A 121 -5.46 6.32 10.49
N LEU A 122 -4.91 7.44 10.01
CA LEU A 122 -3.81 8.15 10.65
C LEU A 122 -4.14 8.70 12.05
N ASN A 123 -5.42 8.90 12.36
CA ASN A 123 -5.87 9.31 13.69
C ASN A 123 -6.36 8.15 14.57
N GLY A 124 -6.20 6.89 14.13
CA GLY A 124 -6.58 5.69 14.87
C GLY A 124 -8.09 5.36 14.88
N THR A 125 -8.92 6.07 14.09
CA THR A 125 -10.36 5.77 14.00
C THR A 125 -10.64 4.46 13.24
N ILE A 126 -9.82 4.15 12.23
CA ILE A 126 -9.92 2.95 11.41
C ILE A 126 -8.69 2.09 11.63
N LEU A 127 -8.92 0.81 11.92
CA LEU A 127 -7.89 -0.19 12.17
C LEU A 127 -8.06 -1.36 11.18
N PHE A 128 -6.94 -1.90 10.70
CA PHE A 128 -6.87 -3.12 9.90
C PHE A 128 -6.32 -4.31 10.70
N ASP A 129 -5.72 -4.01 11.84
CA ASP A 129 -5.09 -4.98 12.73
C ASP A 129 -6.05 -5.41 13.83
N PHE A 130 -5.74 -6.53 14.45
CA PHE A 130 -6.51 -7.10 15.55
C PHE A 130 -5.56 -7.87 16.48
N GLU A 131 -5.81 -7.79 17.79
CA GLU A 131 -5.10 -8.61 18.78
C GLU A 131 -5.38 -10.10 18.52
N ARG A 132 -4.31 -10.91 18.52
CA ARG A 132 -4.43 -12.36 18.66
C ARG A 132 -4.40 -12.67 20.15
N PHE A 133 -5.53 -13.15 20.68
CA PHE A 133 -5.59 -13.76 22.00
C PHE A 133 -4.78 -15.06 22.07
#